data_AF-A0AAV2YH70-F1
#
_entry.id   AF-A0AAV2YH70-F1
#
_cell.length_a   1.000
_cell.length_b   1.000
_cell.length_c   1.000
_cell.angle_alpha   90.00
_cell.angle_beta   90.00
_cell.angle_gamma   90.00
#
_symmetry.space_group_name_H-M   'P 1'
#
loop_
_entity.id
_entity.type
_entity.pdbx_description
1 polymer ?
#
loop_
_entity_poly.entity_id
_entity_poly.type
_entity_poly.pdbx_seq_one_letter_code
_entity_poly.pdbx_strand_id
1 'polypeptide(L)'
;MTSLVGLKIQNSTVAKWDRDAAVTNAHHPNLRVVRFYQVTPMDFPPLGLMVGKASFPAKLSSIDVCVSNLSSLPDETADQWPNQMSLSLDHCGFLTMPPVLERMNLSGLSMAFNQIHDVPSSLIEKASLMSLQLSGNPINELPVVSQTSLKSLAVDFTNVTTCPSWLPSTAVLYANNTPMCNHESGKSDSCKTMPDCAMYNVGRDR
;
A
#
# COMPACT_ATOMS: atom_id res chain seq x y z
N MET A 1 -11.12 -2.01 26.92
CA MET A 1 -9.65 -2.02 27.14
C MET A 1 -9.06 -0.78 26.47
N THR A 2 -8.80 0.30 27.19
CA THR A 2 -8.46 1.60 26.58
C THR A 2 -6.98 1.76 26.20
N SER A 3 -6.12 0.85 26.63
CA SER A 3 -4.66 0.93 26.43
C SER A 3 -4.15 0.22 25.16
N LEU A 4 -5.02 -0.42 24.38
CA LEU A 4 -4.59 -1.15 23.18
C LEU A 4 -4.07 -0.18 22.12
N VAL A 5 -2.81 -0.33 21.71
CA VAL A 5 -2.14 0.53 20.72
C VAL A 5 -1.96 -0.16 19.37
N GLY A 6 -1.78 -1.47 19.37
CA GLY A 6 -1.67 -2.26 18.15
C GLY A 6 -2.33 -3.61 18.33
N LEU A 7 -2.98 -4.09 17.27
CA LEU A 7 -3.53 -5.44 17.19
C LEU A 7 -2.77 -6.18 16.09
N LYS A 8 -2.17 -7.32 16.42
CA LYS A 8 -1.44 -8.16 15.48
C LYS A 8 -1.98 -9.58 15.55
N ILE A 9 -2.40 -10.11 14.40
CA ILE A 9 -2.79 -11.50 14.23
C ILE A 9 -1.77 -12.13 13.28
N GLN A 10 -1.11 -13.19 13.73
CA GLN A 10 -0.03 -13.83 13.00
C GLN A 10 -0.16 -15.35 13.07
N ASN A 11 0.01 -16.02 11.93
CA ASN A 11 0.06 -17.48 11.81
C ASN A 11 -1.17 -18.16 12.44
N SER A 12 -2.32 -17.52 12.27
CA SER A 12 -3.58 -17.92 12.90
C SER A 12 -4.71 -17.90 11.89
N THR A 13 -5.67 -18.80 12.07
CA THR A 13 -6.96 -18.73 11.40
C THR A 13 -7.92 -17.89 12.22
N VAL A 14 -8.49 -16.84 11.61
CA VAL A 14 -9.57 -16.06 12.24
C VAL A 14 -10.89 -16.67 11.79
N ALA A 15 -11.44 -17.57 12.61
CA ALA A 15 -12.70 -18.25 12.28
C ALA A 15 -13.89 -17.29 12.18
N LYS A 16 -13.91 -16.25 13.02
CA LYS A 16 -15.00 -15.28 13.07
C LYS A 16 -14.52 -13.96 13.70
N TRP A 17 -14.92 -12.85 13.11
CA TRP A 17 -14.71 -11.52 13.69
C TRP A 17 -15.88 -10.61 13.31
N ASP A 18 -16.90 -10.66 14.15
CA ASP A 18 -18.17 -9.96 13.97
C ASP A 18 -18.16 -8.53 14.52
N ARG A 19 -19.27 -7.82 14.31
CA ARG A 19 -19.48 -6.43 14.72
C ARG A 19 -19.51 -6.24 16.25
N ASP A 20 -19.79 -7.28 17.02
CA ASP A 20 -19.76 -7.25 18.48
C ASP A 20 -18.31 -7.20 19.03
N ALA A 21 -17.36 -7.76 18.29
CA ALA A 21 -15.92 -7.66 18.54
C ALA A 21 -15.26 -6.52 17.74
N ALA A 22 -16.03 -5.49 17.36
CA ALA A 22 -15.56 -4.42 16.49
C ALA A 22 -14.46 -3.54 17.08
N VAL A 23 -13.55 -3.15 16.21
CA VAL A 23 -12.54 -2.13 16.50
C VAL A 23 -13.18 -0.74 16.37
N THR A 24 -13.61 -0.19 17.50
CA THR A 24 -14.24 1.13 17.56
C THR A 24 -13.48 2.12 18.44
N ASN A 25 -13.64 3.42 18.18
CA ASN A 25 -13.07 4.49 18.99
C ASN A 25 -13.54 4.44 20.45
N ALA A 26 -14.80 4.06 20.68
CA ALA A 26 -15.36 3.96 22.03
C ALA A 26 -14.61 2.94 22.91
N HIS A 27 -14.15 1.84 22.31
CA HIS A 27 -13.52 0.74 23.04
C HIS A 27 -11.99 0.75 22.94
N HIS A 28 -11.44 1.27 21.83
CA HIS A 28 -10.02 1.22 21.49
C HIS A 28 -9.48 2.59 21.01
N PRO A 29 -9.67 3.69 21.76
CA PRO A 29 -9.36 5.05 21.31
C PRO A 29 -7.86 5.30 21.03
N ASN A 30 -6.99 4.42 21.52
CA ASN A 30 -5.54 4.51 21.35
C ASN A 30 -4.98 3.58 20.28
N LEU A 31 -5.82 2.79 19.61
CA LEU A 31 -5.36 1.86 18.59
C LEU A 31 -4.84 2.64 17.38
N ARG A 32 -3.64 2.28 16.94
CA ARG A 32 -2.92 2.92 15.83
C ARG A 32 -2.74 2.01 14.63
N VAL A 33 -2.69 0.71 14.87
CA VAL A 33 -2.41 -0.26 13.82
C VAL A 33 -3.15 -1.58 14.03
N VAL A 34 -3.65 -2.14 12.94
CA VAL A 34 -4.14 -3.52 12.88
C VAL A 34 -3.30 -4.26 11.83
N ARG A 35 -2.73 -5.41 12.20
CA ARG A 35 -1.89 -6.22 11.31
C ARG A 35 -2.39 -7.65 11.20
N PHE A 36 -2.42 -8.15 9.99
CA PHE A 36 -2.68 -9.54 9.63
C PHE A 36 -1.43 -10.06 8.91
N TYR A 37 -0.82 -11.12 9.44
CA TYR A 37 0.33 -11.77 8.81
C TYR A 37 0.08 -13.27 8.71
N GLN A 38 0.09 -13.83 7.51
CA GLN A 38 -0.16 -15.28 7.33
C GLN A 38 -1.47 -15.74 7.97
N VAL A 39 -2.56 -15.02 7.66
CA VAL A 39 -3.90 -15.32 8.16
C VAL A 39 -4.71 -15.99 7.04
N THR A 40 -5.07 -17.26 7.25
CA THR A 40 -5.89 -18.03 6.31
C THR A 40 -6.73 -19.09 7.06
N PRO A 41 -7.91 -19.47 6.53
CA PRO A 41 -8.80 -18.68 5.67
C PRO A 41 -9.44 -17.51 6.46
N MET A 42 -9.81 -16.43 5.75
CA MET A 42 -10.58 -15.32 6.32
C MET A 42 -11.37 -14.61 5.22
N ASP A 43 -12.67 -14.42 5.41
CA ASP A 43 -13.46 -13.46 4.62
C ASP A 43 -12.99 -12.06 5.02
N PHE A 44 -12.21 -11.43 4.16
CA PHE A 44 -11.58 -10.15 4.43
C PHE A 44 -12.22 -9.02 3.62
N PRO A 45 -12.44 -7.83 4.22
CA PRO A 45 -12.27 -7.53 5.64
C PRO A 45 -13.28 -8.24 6.56
N PRO A 46 -12.91 -8.56 7.81
CA PRO A 46 -13.89 -9.02 8.79
C PRO A 46 -14.95 -7.95 9.08
N LEU A 47 -16.16 -8.39 9.47
CA LEU A 47 -17.24 -7.48 9.86
C LEU A 47 -16.88 -6.58 11.04
N GLY A 48 -16.01 -7.02 11.95
CA GLY A 48 -15.46 -6.20 13.04
C GLY A 48 -14.58 -5.03 12.58
N LEU A 49 -14.16 -5.00 11.32
CA LEU A 49 -13.52 -3.87 10.64
C LEU A 49 -14.46 -3.16 9.65
N MET A 50 -15.76 -3.47 9.63
CA MET A 50 -16.74 -2.84 8.74
C MET A 50 -17.71 -1.97 9.53
N VAL A 51 -17.20 -1.07 10.38
CA VAL A 51 -17.99 -0.35 11.41
C VAL A 51 -18.34 1.10 11.08
N GLY A 52 -17.99 1.55 9.87
CA GLY A 52 -18.19 2.93 9.43
C GLY A 52 -17.10 3.88 9.88
N LYS A 53 -16.74 4.82 8.99
CA LYS A 53 -15.65 5.79 9.17
C LYS A 53 -15.64 6.49 10.52
N ALA A 54 -16.81 6.96 10.97
CA ALA A 54 -16.96 7.73 12.20
C ALA A 54 -16.74 6.90 13.47
N SER A 55 -16.83 5.57 13.38
CA SER A 55 -16.69 4.67 14.51
C SER A 55 -15.29 4.11 14.68
N PHE A 56 -14.43 4.20 13.65
CA PHE A 56 -13.04 3.77 13.75
C PHE A 56 -12.25 4.58 14.79
N PRO A 57 -11.25 3.98 15.46
CA PRO A 57 -10.37 4.71 16.37
C PRO A 57 -9.72 5.92 15.69
N ALA A 58 -9.82 7.09 16.31
CA ALA A 58 -9.34 8.34 15.72
C ALA A 58 -7.82 8.36 15.48
N LYS A 59 -7.07 7.49 16.17
CA LYS A 59 -5.62 7.35 16.04
C LYS A 59 -5.20 6.20 15.11
N LEU A 60 -6.14 5.43 14.55
CA LEU A 60 -5.83 4.34 13.64
C LEU A 60 -5.22 4.94 12.37
N SER A 61 -3.96 4.62 12.12
CA SER A 61 -3.20 5.17 11.01
C SER A 61 -2.80 4.12 9.98
N SER A 62 -2.88 2.83 10.32
CA SER A 62 -2.50 1.75 9.40
C SER A 62 -3.33 0.49 9.57
N ILE A 63 -3.69 -0.13 8.44
CA ILE A 63 -4.11 -1.53 8.38
C ILE A 63 -3.13 -2.24 7.43
N ASP A 64 -2.48 -3.28 7.95
CA ASP A 64 -1.46 -4.02 7.22
C ASP A 64 -1.93 -5.46 7.05
N VAL A 65 -2.05 -5.92 5.81
CA VAL A 65 -2.35 -7.31 5.45
C VAL A 65 -1.17 -7.83 4.65
N CYS A 66 -0.48 -8.82 5.19
CA CYS A 66 0.73 -9.36 4.61
C CYS A 66 0.64 -10.87 4.49
N VAL A 67 1.07 -11.41 3.35
CA VAL A 67 1.22 -12.86 3.13
C VAL A 67 -0.10 -13.58 3.42
N SER A 68 -1.14 -13.26 2.64
CA SER A 68 -2.48 -13.84 2.77
C SER A 68 -2.96 -14.28 1.39
N ASN A 69 -4.06 -15.05 1.30
CA ASN A 69 -4.66 -15.42 0.01
C ASN A 69 -5.76 -14.43 -0.40
N LEU A 70 -5.50 -13.13 -0.22
CA LEU A 70 -6.47 -12.07 -0.44
C LEU A 70 -6.37 -11.56 -1.88
N SER A 71 -7.35 -11.87 -2.71
CA SER A 71 -7.35 -11.49 -4.14
C SER A 71 -8.29 -10.33 -4.48
N SER A 72 -9.11 -9.87 -3.54
CA SER A 72 -10.10 -8.80 -3.74
C SER A 72 -10.38 -8.00 -2.47
N LEU A 73 -10.92 -6.79 -2.62
CA LEU A 73 -11.54 -6.03 -1.54
C LEU A 73 -12.99 -5.68 -1.92
N PRO A 74 -13.97 -5.86 -1.02
CA PRO A 74 -15.35 -5.46 -1.26
C PRO A 74 -15.48 -3.96 -1.52
N ASP A 75 -16.43 -3.58 -2.39
CA ASP A 75 -16.63 -2.20 -2.80
C ASP A 75 -16.99 -1.27 -1.63
N GLU A 76 -17.73 -1.78 -0.65
CA GLU A 76 -18.18 -1.05 0.53
C GLU A 76 -17.01 -0.65 1.44
N THR A 77 -15.82 -1.28 1.29
CA THR A 77 -14.63 -0.96 2.08
C THR A 77 -14.30 0.52 2.02
N ALA A 78 -14.48 1.16 0.85
CA ALA A 78 -14.24 2.59 0.67
C ALA A 78 -15.13 3.49 1.52
N ASP A 79 -16.33 3.03 1.88
CA ASP A 79 -17.28 3.77 2.71
C ASP A 79 -17.14 3.43 4.20
N GLN A 80 -16.61 2.25 4.51
CA GLN A 80 -16.48 1.76 5.88
C GLN A 80 -15.16 2.19 6.54
N TRP A 81 -14.04 2.18 5.82
CA TRP A 81 -12.70 2.40 6.40
C TRP A 81 -12.32 3.88 6.52
N PRO A 82 -11.48 4.24 7.52
CA PRO A 82 -11.13 5.62 7.76
C PRO A 82 -10.33 6.22 6.59
N ASN A 83 -10.49 7.53 6.40
CA ASN A 83 -9.70 8.27 5.43
C ASN A 83 -8.31 8.61 6.00
N GLN A 84 -7.39 9.03 5.14
CA GLN A 84 -6.05 9.53 5.46
C GLN A 84 -5.17 8.52 6.21
N MET A 85 -5.42 7.23 6.02
CA MET A 85 -4.63 6.13 6.58
C MET A 85 -3.69 5.50 5.53
N SER A 86 -2.73 4.73 6.03
CA SER A 86 -1.90 3.82 5.23
C SER A 86 -2.55 2.44 5.13
N LEU A 87 -2.50 1.84 3.96
CA LEU A 87 -2.94 0.46 3.72
C LEU A 87 -1.81 -0.35 3.08
N SER A 88 -1.47 -1.50 3.66
CA SER A 88 -0.60 -2.49 3.04
C SER A 88 -1.39 -3.77 2.71
N LEU A 89 -1.26 -4.24 1.48
CA LEU A 89 -1.83 -5.48 0.95
C LEU A 89 -0.72 -6.30 0.27
N ASP A 90 0.43 -6.40 0.95
CA ASP A 90 1.64 -6.99 0.39
C ASP A 90 1.56 -8.52 0.37
N HIS A 91 2.11 -9.16 -0.67
CA HIS A 91 2.10 -10.62 -0.81
C HIS A 91 0.70 -11.24 -0.63
N CYS A 92 -0.33 -10.62 -1.18
CA CYS A 92 -1.72 -11.08 -1.04
C CYS A 92 -2.21 -11.91 -2.24
N GLY A 93 -1.48 -11.87 -3.36
CA GLY A 93 -1.81 -12.60 -4.59
C GLY A 93 -2.73 -11.82 -5.53
N PHE A 94 -2.80 -10.49 -5.40
CA PHE A 94 -3.56 -9.64 -6.32
C PHE A 94 -2.99 -9.74 -7.74
N LEU A 95 -3.84 -10.02 -8.71
CA LEU A 95 -3.48 -9.99 -10.14
C LEU A 95 -3.68 -8.60 -10.75
N THR A 96 -4.57 -7.80 -10.17
CA THR A 96 -4.90 -6.45 -10.61
C THR A 96 -5.09 -5.54 -9.40
N MET A 97 -5.01 -4.24 -9.63
CA MET A 97 -5.41 -3.24 -8.64
C MET A 97 -6.93 -3.34 -8.39
N PRO A 98 -7.40 -3.51 -7.14
CA PRO A 98 -8.83 -3.47 -6.84
C PRO A 98 -9.43 -2.08 -7.13
N PRO A 99 -10.54 -1.97 -7.91
CA PRO A 99 -11.15 -0.68 -8.24
C PRO A 99 -11.57 0.14 -7.01
N VAL A 100 -11.90 -0.52 -5.90
CA VAL A 100 -12.24 0.16 -4.63
C VAL A 100 -11.12 1.08 -4.12
N LEU A 101 -9.85 0.78 -4.42
CA LEU A 101 -8.71 1.62 -4.01
C LEU A 101 -8.75 3.02 -4.62
N GLU A 102 -9.34 3.19 -5.80
CA GLU A 102 -9.53 4.49 -6.44
C GLU A 102 -10.51 5.37 -5.66
N ARG A 103 -11.50 4.74 -4.98
CA ARG A 103 -12.48 5.44 -4.13
C ARG A 103 -11.97 5.66 -2.70
N MET A 104 -10.95 4.94 -2.27
CA MET A 104 -10.38 5.07 -0.92
C MET A 104 -9.48 6.30 -0.80
N ASN A 105 -9.75 7.15 0.20
CA ASN A 105 -8.94 8.33 0.49
C ASN A 105 -7.72 7.94 1.36
N LEU A 106 -6.77 7.20 0.81
CA LEU A 106 -5.53 6.76 1.48
C LEU A 106 -4.43 7.83 1.40
N SER A 107 -3.59 7.88 2.45
CA SER A 107 -2.35 8.67 2.48
C SER A 107 -1.12 7.86 2.06
N GLY A 108 -1.15 6.54 2.29
CA GLY A 108 -0.15 5.60 1.81
C GLY A 108 -0.79 4.29 1.33
N LEU A 109 -0.22 3.70 0.28
CA LEU A 109 -0.63 2.39 -0.22
C LEU A 109 0.60 1.54 -0.54
N SER A 110 0.63 0.33 -0.02
CA SER A 110 1.59 -0.71 -0.41
C SER A 110 0.84 -1.91 -0.97
N MET A 111 1.24 -2.35 -2.15
CA MET A 111 0.79 -3.60 -2.76
C MET A 111 1.99 -4.36 -3.34
N ALA A 112 3.11 -4.32 -2.62
CA ALA A 112 4.34 -4.97 -3.03
C ALA A 112 4.18 -6.48 -3.12
N PHE A 113 4.96 -7.07 -4.02
CA PHE A 113 5.07 -8.51 -4.22
C PHE A 113 3.71 -9.20 -4.47
N ASN A 114 2.86 -8.54 -5.24
CA ASN A 114 1.68 -9.14 -5.86
C ASN A 114 2.01 -9.54 -7.32
N GLN A 115 1.00 -9.72 -8.16
CA GLN A 115 1.15 -10.07 -9.58
C GLN A 115 0.49 -9.00 -10.47
N ILE A 116 0.57 -7.74 -10.04
CA ILE A 116 -0.07 -6.60 -10.71
C ILE A 116 0.73 -6.20 -11.95
N HIS A 117 0.06 -6.09 -13.08
CA HIS A 117 0.66 -5.58 -14.32
C HIS A 117 0.40 -4.10 -14.55
N ASP A 118 -0.82 -3.65 -14.27
CA ASP A 118 -1.29 -2.32 -14.60
C ASP A 118 -1.63 -1.51 -13.34
N VAL A 119 -1.25 -0.23 -13.33
CA VAL A 119 -1.60 0.72 -12.28
C VAL A 119 -2.53 1.78 -12.86
N PRO A 120 -3.73 1.99 -12.31
CA PRO A 120 -4.65 3.00 -12.83
C PRO A 120 -4.12 4.41 -12.56
N SER A 121 -4.18 5.28 -13.57
CA SER A 121 -3.77 6.69 -13.47
C SER A 121 -4.52 7.43 -12.36
N SER A 122 -5.82 7.18 -12.24
CA SER A 122 -6.70 7.74 -11.21
C SER A 122 -6.20 7.51 -9.79
N LEU A 123 -5.53 6.38 -9.51
CA LEU A 123 -4.94 6.11 -8.20
C LEU A 123 -3.76 7.04 -7.90
N ILE A 124 -2.90 7.28 -8.90
CA ILE A 124 -1.69 8.11 -8.80
C ILE A 124 -2.04 9.60 -8.77
N GLU A 125 -3.11 10.02 -9.46
CA GLU A 125 -3.58 11.41 -9.51
C GLU A 125 -4.27 11.87 -8.22
N LYS A 126 -4.53 10.96 -7.26
CA LYS A 126 -5.18 11.31 -6.00
C LYS A 126 -4.33 12.24 -5.16
N ALA A 127 -4.88 13.42 -4.87
CA ALA A 127 -4.27 14.41 -3.98
C ALA A 127 -3.99 13.90 -2.55
N SER A 128 -4.70 12.84 -2.14
CA SER A 128 -4.51 12.23 -0.83
C SER A 128 -3.27 11.36 -0.74
N LEU A 129 -2.88 10.71 -1.84
CA LEU A 129 -1.89 9.64 -1.83
C LEU A 129 -0.49 10.24 -1.90
N MET A 130 0.28 10.07 -0.82
CA MET A 130 1.62 10.63 -0.68
C MET A 130 2.72 9.57 -0.80
N SER A 131 2.39 8.30 -0.60
CA SER A 131 3.34 7.19 -0.71
C SER A 131 2.70 6.01 -1.43
N LEU A 132 3.39 5.48 -2.45
CA LEU A 132 2.95 4.32 -3.21
C LEU A 132 4.10 3.31 -3.35
N GLN A 133 3.86 2.08 -2.92
CA GLN A 133 4.82 1.00 -2.94
C GLN A 133 4.29 -0.18 -3.78
N LEU A 134 4.99 -0.47 -4.87
CA LEU A 134 4.64 -1.43 -5.91
C LEU A 134 5.76 -2.42 -6.21
N SER A 135 6.85 -2.39 -5.43
CA SER A 135 8.02 -3.24 -5.68
C SER A 135 7.66 -4.73 -5.80
N GLY A 136 8.35 -5.45 -6.68
CA GLY A 136 8.15 -6.90 -6.87
C GLY A 136 6.86 -7.30 -7.60
N ASN A 137 6.24 -6.38 -8.33
CA ASN A 137 5.14 -6.67 -9.25
C ASN A 137 5.63 -6.72 -10.71
N PRO A 138 5.00 -7.49 -11.61
CA PRO A 138 5.35 -7.56 -13.03
C PRO A 138 4.86 -6.36 -13.86
N ILE A 139 5.04 -5.14 -13.34
CA ILE A 139 4.65 -3.88 -13.98
C ILE A 139 5.66 -3.54 -15.07
N ASN A 140 5.19 -3.37 -16.31
CA ASN A 140 6.03 -3.02 -17.46
C ASN A 140 6.11 -1.51 -17.69
N GLU A 141 5.03 -0.80 -17.38
CA GLU A 141 4.94 0.65 -17.55
C GLU A 141 4.11 1.27 -16.42
N LEU A 142 4.47 2.50 -16.06
CA LEU A 142 3.64 3.32 -15.20
C LEU A 142 2.69 4.13 -16.06
N PRO A 143 1.45 4.41 -15.60
CA PRO A 143 0.50 5.18 -16.39
C PRO A 143 1.02 6.61 -16.59
N VAL A 144 0.57 7.23 -17.68
CA VAL A 144 0.73 8.67 -17.89
C VAL A 144 -0.29 9.38 -17.01
N VAL A 145 0.17 10.34 -16.20
CA VAL A 145 -0.70 11.17 -15.35
C VAL A 145 -0.38 12.65 -15.54
N SER A 146 -1.37 13.50 -15.31
CA SER A 146 -1.20 14.96 -15.45
C SER A 146 -0.50 15.59 -14.25
N GLN A 147 -0.77 15.06 -13.05
CA GLN A 147 -0.22 15.55 -11.79
C GLN A 147 -0.27 14.45 -10.73
N THR A 148 0.57 14.55 -9.71
CA THR A 148 0.54 13.66 -8.55
C THR A 148 0.86 14.42 -7.26
N SER A 149 0.42 13.88 -6.13
CA SER A 149 0.84 14.33 -4.79
C SER A 149 1.82 13.36 -4.12
N LEU A 150 2.30 12.35 -4.87
CA LEU A 150 3.29 11.39 -4.37
C LEU A 150 4.57 12.10 -3.97
N LYS A 151 5.03 11.79 -2.76
CA LYS A 151 6.33 12.16 -2.20
C LYS A 151 7.31 10.99 -2.25
N SER A 152 6.78 9.76 -2.37
CA SER A 152 7.56 8.54 -2.47
C SER A 152 6.87 7.57 -3.42
N LEU A 153 7.62 7.03 -4.37
CA LEU A 153 7.20 5.95 -5.25
C LEU A 153 8.28 4.85 -5.21
N ALA A 154 7.86 3.62 -4.98
CA ALA A 154 8.75 2.47 -5.02
C ALA A 154 8.24 1.43 -6.02
N VAL A 155 9.12 1.08 -6.95
CA VAL A 155 8.91 0.17 -8.09
C VAL A 155 10.13 -0.75 -8.25
N ASP A 156 10.89 -0.99 -7.18
CA ASP A 156 12.03 -1.91 -7.21
C ASP A 156 11.57 -3.29 -7.70
N PHE A 157 12.42 -4.00 -8.44
CA PHE A 157 12.10 -5.34 -8.94
C PHE A 157 10.83 -5.41 -9.80
N THR A 158 10.50 -4.32 -10.50
CA THR A 158 9.50 -4.30 -11.58
C THR A 158 10.19 -4.33 -12.94
N ASN A 159 9.43 -4.34 -14.03
CA ASN A 159 9.94 -4.29 -15.40
C ASN A 159 9.82 -2.89 -16.04
N VAL A 160 9.66 -1.84 -15.24
CA VAL A 160 9.53 -0.46 -15.73
C VAL A 160 10.83 0.00 -16.40
N THR A 161 10.71 0.49 -17.64
CA THR A 161 11.85 0.90 -18.48
C THR A 161 12.11 2.41 -18.48
N THR A 162 11.12 3.23 -18.13
CA THR A 162 11.20 4.69 -18.25
C THR A 162 11.03 5.39 -16.89
N CYS A 163 11.78 6.47 -16.69
CA CYS A 163 11.59 7.38 -15.56
C CYS A 163 10.24 8.11 -15.73
N PRO A 164 9.35 8.14 -14.71
CA PRO A 164 8.06 8.80 -14.81
C PRO A 164 8.22 10.33 -14.78
N SER A 165 8.00 11.00 -15.92
CA SER A 165 8.15 12.45 -16.06
C SER A 165 7.19 13.28 -15.19
N TRP A 166 6.11 12.64 -14.71
CA TRP A 166 5.12 13.25 -13.83
C TRP A 166 5.51 13.22 -12.35
N LEU A 167 6.53 12.46 -11.97
CA LEU A 167 6.99 12.40 -10.59
C LEU A 167 7.83 13.66 -10.28
N PRO A 168 7.46 14.46 -9.28
CA PRO A 168 8.21 15.69 -8.96
C PRO A 168 9.66 15.37 -8.58
N SER A 169 10.60 16.27 -8.92
CA SER A 169 12.01 16.15 -8.51
C SER A 169 12.23 16.20 -6.99
N THR A 170 11.21 16.58 -6.22
CA THR A 170 11.23 16.56 -4.75
C THR A 170 10.77 15.21 -4.17
N ALA A 171 10.18 14.34 -4.99
CA ALA A 171 9.76 13.02 -4.57
C ALA A 171 10.92 12.03 -4.63
N VAL A 172 10.86 11.01 -3.78
CA VAL A 172 11.85 9.92 -3.78
C VAL A 172 11.34 8.78 -4.65
N LEU A 173 12.16 8.35 -5.62
CA LEU A 173 11.92 7.16 -6.43
C LEU A 173 12.86 6.02 -6.01
N TYR A 174 12.29 4.86 -5.69
CA TYR A 174 13.02 3.60 -5.51
C TYR A 174 12.76 2.71 -6.72
N ALA A 175 13.77 2.48 -7.55
CA ALA A 175 13.65 1.73 -8.81
C ALA A 175 14.80 0.72 -9.00
N ASN A 176 15.34 0.18 -7.91
CA ASN A 176 16.44 -0.78 -7.98
C ASN A 176 15.99 -2.05 -8.73
N ASN A 177 16.89 -2.64 -9.50
CA ASN A 177 16.60 -3.86 -10.27
C ASN A 177 15.42 -3.72 -11.24
N THR A 178 15.20 -2.53 -11.79
CA THR A 178 14.32 -2.31 -12.93
C THR A 178 15.17 -2.09 -14.19
N PRO A 179 14.65 -2.38 -15.40
CA PRO A 179 15.32 -2.01 -16.64
C PRO A 179 15.73 -0.54 -16.69
N MET A 180 14.92 0.39 -16.15
CA MET A 180 15.28 1.82 -16.12
C MET A 180 16.61 2.06 -15.40
N CYS A 181 16.91 1.31 -14.32
CA CYS A 181 18.16 1.47 -13.58
C CYS A 181 19.27 0.48 -13.96
N ASN A 182 18.95 -0.56 -14.74
CA ASN A 182 19.89 -1.63 -15.11
C ASN A 182 20.63 -1.37 -16.44
N HIS A 183 20.40 -0.23 -17.10
CA HIS A 183 21.00 0.08 -18.41
C HIS A 183 22.48 0.48 -18.40
N GLU A 184 23.18 0.43 -17.26
CA GLU A 184 24.65 0.45 -17.23
C GLU A 184 25.21 -0.82 -16.58
N SER A 185 25.72 -1.70 -17.44
CA SER A 185 26.40 -2.95 -17.11
C SER A 185 27.47 -2.79 -16.02
N GLY A 186 27.22 -3.38 -14.85
CA GLY A 186 28.28 -3.80 -13.92
C GLY A 186 28.58 -2.89 -12.72
N LYS A 187 27.78 -1.86 -12.44
CA LYS A 187 27.92 -1.08 -11.20
C LYS A 187 26.58 -0.98 -10.49
N SER A 188 26.50 -1.43 -9.24
CA SER A 188 25.31 -1.26 -8.37
C SER A 188 24.96 0.20 -8.06
N ASP A 189 25.68 1.16 -8.66
CA ASP A 189 25.53 2.60 -8.51
C ASP A 189 24.88 3.28 -9.73
N SER A 190 24.55 2.55 -10.81
CA SER A 190 23.98 3.10 -12.07
C SER A 190 22.65 3.85 -11.89
N CYS A 191 21.90 3.54 -10.84
CA CYS A 191 20.62 4.16 -10.51
C CYS A 191 20.79 5.56 -9.85
N LYS A 192 22.03 5.95 -9.47
CA LYS A 192 22.34 7.24 -8.80
C LYS A 192 22.64 8.39 -9.77
N THR A 193 22.83 8.10 -11.06
CA THR A 193 23.37 9.05 -12.05
C THR A 193 22.36 9.43 -13.14
N MET A 194 21.08 9.04 -13.04
CA MET A 194 20.06 9.49 -13.98
C MET A 194 19.75 10.99 -13.77
N PRO A 195 20.01 11.86 -14.76
CA PRO A 195 19.81 13.31 -14.61
C PRO A 195 18.34 13.72 -14.46
N ASP A 196 17.42 12.88 -14.94
CA ASP A 196 15.99 13.22 -15.05
C ASP A 196 15.13 12.72 -13.88
N CYS A 197 15.69 11.85 -13.03
CA CYS A 197 15.02 11.30 -11.86
C CYS A 197 15.86 11.64 -10.62
N ALA A 198 15.40 12.55 -9.76
CA ALA A 198 16.06 12.85 -8.48
C ALA A 198 15.92 11.64 -7.53
N MET A 199 16.89 10.74 -7.59
CA MET A 199 16.86 9.46 -6.90
C MET A 199 17.58 9.56 -5.55
N TYR A 200 16.87 9.26 -4.45
CA TYR A 200 17.48 9.15 -3.13
C TYR A 200 17.44 7.70 -2.65
N ASN A 201 18.62 7.09 -2.55
CA ASN A 201 18.80 5.82 -1.87
C ASN A 201 18.64 6.06 -0.36
N VAL A 202 17.49 5.73 0.21
CA VAL A 202 17.41 5.50 1.66
C VAL A 202 17.88 4.07 1.90
N GLY A 203 19.18 3.95 2.18
CA GLY A 203 19.74 2.70 2.72
C GLY A 203 18.89 2.25 3.91
N ARG A 204 18.58 0.96 3.95
CA ARG A 204 17.99 0.32 5.13
C ARG A 204 18.91 0.53 6.32
N ASP A 205 18.61 1.48 7.18
CA ASP A 205 19.08 1.42 8.55
C ASP A 205 18.20 0.44 9.33
N ARG A 206 18.92 -0.44 10.04
CA ARG A 206 18.48 -1.64 10.73
C ARG A 206 17.56 -1.37 11.91
#